data_AF-A0A3C7VXF4-F1
#
_entry.id   AF-A0A3C7VXF4-F1
#
_cell.length_a   1.000
_cell.length_b   1.000
_cell.length_c   1.000
_cell.angle_alpha   90.00
_cell.angle_beta   90.00
_cell.angle_gamma   90.00
#
_symmetry.space_group_name_H-M   'P 1'
#
loop_
_entity.id
_entity.type
_entity.pdbx_description
1 polymer ?
#
loop_
_entity_poly.entity_id
_entity_poly.type
_entity_poly.pdbx_seq_one_letter_code
_entity_poly.pdbx_strand_id
1 'polypeptide(L)'
;MAYGAQLAAKEARLHSALSRLGVAEVQAPIWAAPETLGYRNRARLRSDGERIGFLAAGSNRLAPIDDCPVLTARNRETLAALQGR
;
A
#
# COMPACT_ATOMS: atom_id res chain seq x y z
N MET A 1 12.53 -5.54 1.27
CA MET A 1 12.61 -5.07 2.67
C MET A 1 11.68 -5.93 3.52
N ALA A 2 12.19 -6.56 4.58
CA ALA A 2 11.36 -7.36 5.50
C ALA A 2 10.32 -6.49 6.21
N TYR A 3 9.17 -7.07 6.59
CA TYR A 3 8.09 -6.32 7.24
C TYR A 3 8.53 -5.63 8.53
N GLY A 4 9.33 -6.31 9.37
CA GLY A 4 9.91 -5.71 10.58
C GLY A 4 10.77 -4.47 10.32
N ALA A 5 11.53 -4.44 9.21
CA ALA A 5 12.30 -3.27 8.82
C ALA A 5 11.38 -2.09 8.40
N GLN A 6 10.21 -2.37 7.83
CA GLN A 6 9.22 -1.33 7.54
C GLN A 6 8.61 -0.75 8.83
N LEU A 7 8.37 -1.59 9.83
CA LEU A 7 7.86 -1.16 11.14
C LEU A 7 8.87 -0.26 11.86
N ALA A 8 10.11 -0.72 12.00
CA ALA A 8 11.19 0.04 12.62
C ALA A 8 11.42 1.40 11.92
N ALA A 9 11.37 1.42 10.60
CA ALA A 9 11.50 2.67 9.83
C ALA A 9 10.35 3.66 10.11
N LYS A 10 9.11 3.17 10.29
CA LYS A 10 7.96 4.01 10.64
C LYS A 10 8.06 4.55 12.05
N GLU A 11 8.47 3.72 13.02
CA GLU A 11 8.71 4.14 14.41
C GLU A 11 9.79 5.22 14.48
N ALA A 12 10.95 4.99 13.85
CA ALA A 12 12.04 5.97 13.82
C ALA A 12 11.60 7.31 13.20
N ARG A 13 10.78 7.26 12.14
CA ARG A 13 10.24 8.46 11.48
C ARG A 13 9.29 9.23 12.40
N LEU A 14 8.40 8.54 13.10
CA LEU A 14 7.50 9.15 14.08
C LEU A 14 8.28 9.79 15.22
N HIS A 15 9.24 9.06 15.80
CA HIS A 15 10.08 9.56 16.88
C HIS A 15 10.85 10.82 16.47
N SER A 16 11.47 10.81 15.29
CA SER A 16 12.19 11.97 14.77
C SER A 16 11.26 13.18 14.55
N ALA A 17 10.04 12.96 14.04
CA ALA A 17 9.08 14.03 13.81
C ALA A 17 8.58 14.65 15.13
N LEU A 18 8.23 13.83 16.13
CA LEU A 18 7.72 14.30 17.42
C LEU A 18 8.81 14.96 18.27
N SER A 19 10.05 14.44 18.23
CA SER A 19 11.19 15.05 18.94
C SER A 19 11.45 16.49 18.48
N ARG A 20 11.33 16.76 17.18
CA ARG A 20 11.47 18.11 16.61
C ARG A 20 10.38 19.08 17.07
N LEU A 21 9.25 18.56 17.55
CA LEU A 21 8.12 19.33 18.07
C LEU A 21 8.12 19.39 19.61
N GLY A 22 9.08 18.75 20.28
CA GLY A 22 9.14 18.71 21.75
C GLY A 22 8.13 17.77 22.41
N VAL A 23 7.60 16.77 21.69
CA VAL A 23 6.49 15.89 22.15
C VAL A 23 6.93 14.42 22.29
N ALA A 24 8.17 14.18 22.70
CA ALA A 24 8.81 12.86 22.59
C ALA A 24 8.35 11.83 23.64
N GLU A 25 7.78 12.24 24.77
CA GLU A 25 7.66 11.39 25.96
C GLU A 25 6.54 10.33 25.93
N VAL A 26 5.58 10.41 25.00
CA VAL A 26 4.47 9.44 24.93
C VAL A 26 4.38 8.84 23.53
N GLN A 27 5.08 7.73 23.32
CA GLN A 27 5.01 6.97 22.07
C GLN A 27 4.60 5.54 22.35
N ALA A 28 3.42 5.15 21.86
CA ALA A 28 3.01 3.76 21.86
C ALA A 28 3.81 2.98 20.80
N PRO A 29 4.08 1.68 21.02
CA PRO A 29 4.66 0.81 20.01
C PRO A 29 3.82 0.80 18.74
N ILE A 30 4.45 0.59 17.58
CA ILE A 30 3.69 0.49 16.33
C ILE A 30 2.77 -0.73 16.36
N TRP A 31 1.49 -0.49 16.07
CA TRP A 31 0.54 -1.59 15.90
C TRP A 31 0.74 -2.23 14.53
N ALA A 32 1.37 -3.41 14.52
CA ALA A 32 1.56 -4.19 13.31
C ALA A 32 0.22 -4.71 12.75
N ALA A 33 0.10 -4.74 11.42
CA ALA A 33 -1.01 -5.39 10.75
C ALA A 33 -0.88 -6.91 10.89
N PRO A 34 -1.99 -7.64 11.16
CA PRO A 34 -1.97 -9.09 11.26
C PRO A 34 -1.59 -9.75 9.93
N GLU A 35 -2.08 -9.23 8.80
CA GLU A 35 -1.65 -9.62 7.46
C GLU A 35 -0.95 -8.47 6.74
N THR A 36 0.17 -8.79 6.07
CA THR A 36 0.95 -7.81 5.29
C THR A 36 0.44 -7.63 3.87
N LEU A 37 -0.46 -8.50 3.43
CA LEU A 37 -1.11 -8.57 2.12
C LEU A 37 -2.61 -8.85 2.32
N GLY A 38 -3.43 -8.73 1.28
CA GLY A 38 -4.86 -9.04 1.38
C GLY A 38 -5.72 -8.03 2.14
N TYR A 39 -5.14 -6.99 2.74
CA TYR A 39 -5.84 -6.07 3.64
C TYR A 39 -6.70 -5.00 2.93
N ARG A 40 -6.55 -4.80 1.62
CA ARG A 40 -7.18 -3.69 0.87
C ARG A 40 -8.49 -4.11 0.23
N ASN A 41 -9.60 -3.70 0.84
CA ASN A 41 -10.95 -4.00 0.38
C ASN A 41 -11.46 -3.09 -0.76
N ARG A 42 -10.69 -2.09 -1.20
CA ARG A 42 -11.05 -1.22 -2.32
C ARG A 42 -9.82 -0.69 -3.06
N ALA A 43 -9.88 -0.70 -4.40
CA ALA A 43 -8.95 0.02 -5.27
C ALA A 43 -9.70 0.88 -6.28
N ARG A 44 -9.01 1.92 -6.76
CA ARG A 44 -9.41 2.68 -7.93
C ARG A 44 -8.34 2.46 -8.98
N LEU A 45 -8.69 1.74 -10.03
CA LEU A 45 -7.80 1.40 -11.12
C LEU A 45 -7.98 2.41 -12.27
N ARG A 46 -6.96 2.51 -13.11
CA ARG A 46 -6.96 3.26 -14.37
C ARG A 46 -6.94 2.28 -15.53
N SER A 47 -7.44 2.72 -16.67
CA SER A 47 -7.36 1.97 -17.93
C SER A 47 -7.13 2.93 -19.09
N ASP A 48 -6.41 2.46 -20.10
CA ASP A 48 -6.26 3.10 -21.41
C ASP A 48 -7.25 2.54 -22.45
N GLY A 49 -8.16 1.65 -22.04
CA GLY A 49 -9.08 0.93 -22.92
C GLY A 49 -8.61 -0.48 -23.28
N GLU A 50 -7.31 -0.79 -23.10
CA GLU A 50 -6.75 -2.13 -23.37
C GLU A 50 -6.18 -2.78 -22.12
N ARG A 51 -5.58 -1.98 -21.23
CA ARG A 51 -4.90 -2.44 -20.02
C ARG A 51 -5.48 -1.79 -18.79
N ILE A 52 -5.29 -2.42 -17.65
CA ILE A 52 -5.75 -1.93 -16.34
C ILE A 52 -4.55 -1.84 -15.38
N GLY A 53 -4.50 -0.78 -14.58
CA GLY A 53 -3.42 -0.60 -13.61
C GLY A 53 -3.51 0.68 -12.79
N PHE A 54 -2.35 1.21 -12.39
CA PHE A 54 -2.22 2.44 -11.60
C PHE A 54 -1.49 3.53 -12.38
N LEU A 55 -1.33 4.70 -11.78
CA LEU A 55 -0.42 5.72 -12.32
C LEU A 55 0.98 5.49 -11.76
N ALA A 56 1.99 5.50 -12.64
CA ALA A 56 3.37 5.40 -12.22
C ALA A 56 3.77 6.61 -11.36
N ALA A 57 4.63 6.38 -10.36
CA ALA A 57 5.05 7.41 -9.41
C ALA A 57 5.55 8.68 -10.12
N GLY A 58 5.00 9.83 -9.72
CA GLY A 58 5.36 11.13 -10.28
C GLY A 58 4.91 11.36 -11.73
N SER A 59 3.96 10.59 -12.25
CA SER A 59 3.47 10.76 -13.63
C SER A 59 1.99 10.37 -13.80
N ASN A 60 1.42 10.74 -14.96
CA ASN A 60 0.10 10.28 -15.41
C ASN A 60 0.18 9.06 -16.36
N ARG A 61 1.35 8.40 -16.45
CA ARG A 61 1.48 7.21 -17.29
C ARG A 61 0.82 6.01 -16.62
N LEU A 62 0.05 5.26 -17.39
CA LEU A 62 -0.51 3.99 -16.95
C LEU A 62 0.62 2.98 -16.70
N ALA A 63 0.65 2.43 -15.50
CA ALA A 63 1.45 1.28 -15.11
C ALA A 63 0.52 0.07 -15.05
N PRO A 64 0.44 -0.75 -16.11
CA PRO A 64 -0.41 -1.94 -16.13
C PRO A 64 0.05 -2.93 -15.06
N ILE A 65 -0.90 -3.65 -14.48
CA ILE A 65 -0.64 -4.69 -13.50
C ILE A 65 -1.40 -5.94 -13.91
N ASP A 66 -0.84 -7.10 -13.63
CA ASP A 66 -1.54 -8.39 -13.78
C ASP A 66 -2.18 -8.83 -12.46
N ASP A 67 -1.59 -8.42 -11.33
CA ASP A 67 -2.05 -8.81 -10.00
C ASP A 67 -1.79 -7.69 -8.96
N CYS A 68 -2.54 -7.73 -7.85
CA CYS A 68 -2.41 -6.76 -6.76
C CYS A 68 -2.45 -7.46 -5.38
N PRO A 69 -1.30 -7.87 -4.82
CA PRO A 69 -1.16 -8.58 -3.52
C PRO A 69 -1.84 -7.96 -2.33
N VAL A 70 -1.95 -6.64 -2.30
CA VAL A 70 -2.58 -5.96 -1.18
C VAL A 70 -4.11 -6.05 -1.22
N LEU A 71 -4.74 -6.39 -2.35
CA LEU A 71 -6.19 -6.55 -2.44
C LEU A 71 -6.68 -7.80 -1.72
N THR A 72 -7.87 -7.72 -1.10
CA THR A 72 -8.58 -8.90 -0.61
C THR A 72 -8.75 -9.94 -1.71
N ALA A 73 -8.86 -11.23 -1.35
CA ALA A 73 -9.01 -12.33 -2.31
C ALA A 73 -10.13 -12.06 -3.34
N ARG A 74 -11.31 -11.67 -2.86
CA ARG A 74 -12.46 -11.30 -3.70
C ARG A 74 -12.16 -10.18 -4.71
N ASN A 75 -11.37 -9.19 -4.32
CA ASN A 75 -11.01 -8.09 -5.20
C ASN A 75 -9.90 -8.46 -6.19
N ARG A 76 -8.99 -9.37 -5.81
CA ARG A 76 -8.01 -9.95 -6.74
C ARG A 76 -8.71 -10.76 -7.84
N GLU A 77 -9.70 -11.57 -7.47
CA GLU A 77 -10.55 -12.30 -8.43
C GLU A 77 -11.28 -11.33 -9.37
N THR A 78 -11.82 -10.24 -8.81
CA THR A 78 -12.50 -9.21 -9.61
C THR A 78 -11.54 -8.51 -10.58
N LEU A 79 -10.30 -8.22 -10.17
CA LEU A 79 -9.26 -7.67 -11.05
C LEU A 79 -8.96 -8.63 -12.22
N ALA A 80 -8.73 -9.90 -11.92
CA ALA A 80 -8.46 -10.93 -12.94
C ALA A 80 -9.62 -11.04 -13.96
N ALA A 81 -10.86 -10.99 -13.48
CA ALA A 81 -12.04 -11.02 -14.35
C ALA A 81 -12.18 -9.78 -15.25
N LEU A 82 -11.67 -8.62 -14.82
CA LEU A 82 -11.69 -7.39 -15.62
C LEU A 82 -10.60 -7.36 -16.70
N GLN A 83 -9.46 -8.02 -16.50
CA GLN A 83 -8.37 -8.08 -17.47
C GLN A 83 -8.63 -9.07 -18.62
N GLY A 84 -9.51 -10.05 -18.42
CA GLY A 84 -9.90 -11.02 -19.44
C GLY A 84 -10.99 -10.55 -20.41
N ARG A 85 -11.32 -9.25 -20.42
CA ARG A 85 -12.37 -8.65 -21.26
C ARG A 85 -11.75 -7.63 -22.21
#